data_AF-A0A945C6Y9-F1
#
_entry.id   AF-A0A945C6Y9-F1
#
_cell.length_a   1.000
_cell.length_b   1.000
_cell.length_c   1.000
_cell.angle_alpha   90.00
_cell.angle_beta   90.00
_cell.angle_gamma   90.00
#
_symmetry.space_group_name_H-M   'P 1'
#
loop_
_entity.id
_entity.type
_entity.pdbx_description
1 polymer ?
#
loop_
_entity_poly.entity_id
_entity_poly.type
_entity_poly.pdbx_seq_one_letter_code
_entity_poly.pdbx_strand_id
1 'polypeptide(L)'
;MSSQNDPQTLDQAFAQVNDEILEMFLKKHKDYGKGNILSIEELGISMRIVEKAERLKNLLIKQEGDGPVNESIEETWVDIATYAVIAVLFRRGQFQKLDVVEEK
;
A
#
# COMPACT_ATOMS: atom_id res chain seq x y z
N MET A 1 1.51 25.32 19.86
CA MET A 1 1.83 24.05 20.53
C MET A 1 2.52 23.19 19.50
N SER A 2 3.73 22.74 19.85
CA SER A 2 4.82 22.39 18.95
C SER A 2 4.46 21.30 17.93
N SER A 3 4.75 21.57 16.65
CA SER A 3 4.76 20.58 15.57
C SER A 3 5.86 19.54 15.85
N GLN A 4 5.52 18.48 16.57
CA GLN A 4 6.37 17.29 16.74
C GLN A 4 5.78 16.20 15.85
N ASN A 5 6.30 16.07 14.62
CA ASN A 5 6.31 14.82 13.84
C ASN A 5 7.08 14.93 12.52
N ASP A 6 7.63 16.08 12.15
CA ASP A 6 8.47 16.18 10.95
C ASP A 6 9.78 15.38 11.13
N PRO A 7 10.09 14.44 10.22
CA PRO A 7 11.31 13.64 10.30
C PRO A 7 12.54 14.54 10.15
N GLN A 8 13.55 14.34 10.99
CA GLN A 8 14.80 15.10 10.98
C GLN A 8 15.86 14.45 10.09
N THR A 9 15.69 13.17 9.76
CA THR A 9 16.62 12.39 8.94
C THR A 9 15.86 11.54 7.92
N LEU A 10 16.54 11.11 6.86
CA LEU A 10 15.92 10.34 5.78
C LEU A 10 15.44 8.95 6.24
N ASP A 11 16.16 8.31 7.17
CA ASP A 11 15.76 7.05 7.78
C ASP A 11 14.52 7.19 8.66
N GLN A 12 14.34 8.34 9.33
CA GLN A 12 13.10 8.64 10.05
C GLN A 12 11.93 8.83 9.09
N ALA A 13 12.13 9.58 8.00
CA ALA A 13 11.09 9.75 6.96
C ALA A 13 10.72 8.41 6.32
N PHE A 14 11.71 7.56 6.02
CA PHE A 14 11.47 6.23 5.47
C PHE A 14 10.73 5.32 6.46
N ALA A 15 11.05 5.40 7.75
CA ALA A 15 10.33 4.66 8.79
C ALA A 15 8.85 5.09 8.88
N GLN A 16 8.58 6.40 8.84
CA GLN A 16 7.20 6.93 8.82
C GLN A 16 6.40 6.41 7.63
N VAL A 17 6.99 6.39 6.42
CA VAL A 17 6.33 5.83 5.23
C VAL A 17 6.09 4.32 5.37
N ASN A 18 6.96 3.57 6.05
CA ASN A 18 6.70 2.16 6.32
C ASN A 18 5.51 1.96 7.26
N ASP A 19 5.30 2.86 8.22
CA ASP A 19 4.12 2.84 9.09
C ASP A 19 2.85 3.08 8.26
N GLU A 20 2.87 4.04 7.33
CA GLU A 20 1.76 4.27 6.38
C GLU A 20 1.46 3.06 5.50
N ILE A 21 2.50 2.37 5.01
CA ILE A 21 2.35 1.13 4.23
C ILE A 21 1.67 0.04 5.07
N LEU A 22 2.01 -0.06 6.36
CA LEU A 22 1.37 -0.99 7.29
C LEU A 22 -0.09 -0.61 7.57
N GLU A 23 -0.38 0.67 7.80
CA GLU A 23 -1.75 1.16 7.99
C GLU A 23 -2.62 0.89 6.76
N MET A 24 -2.09 1.15 5.56
CA MET A 24 -2.76 0.85 4.29
C MET A 24 -3.04 -0.65 4.15
N PHE A 25 -2.07 -1.50 4.51
CA PHE A 25 -2.26 -2.94 4.54
C PHE A 25 -3.40 -3.36 5.48
N LEU A 26 -3.39 -2.88 6.73
CA LEU A 26 -4.38 -3.23 7.74
C LEU A 26 -5.79 -2.77 7.33
N LYS A 27 -5.92 -1.57 6.77
CA LYS A 27 -7.19 -1.05 6.24
C LYS A 27 -7.75 -1.96 5.14
N LYS A 28 -6.95 -2.29 4.11
CA LYS A 28 -7.39 -3.19 3.03
C LYS A 28 -7.66 -4.60 3.54
N HIS A 29 -6.88 -5.09 4.50
CA HIS A 29 -7.09 -6.41 5.08
C HIS A 29 -8.42 -6.49 5.83
N LYS A 30 -8.81 -5.43 6.54
CA LYS A 30 -10.12 -5.32 7.19
C LYS A 30 -11.28 -5.33 6.18
N ASP A 31 -11.12 -4.63 5.06
CA ASP A 31 -12.18 -4.49 4.05
C ASP A 31 -12.36 -5.75 3.19
N TYR A 32 -11.28 -6.46 2.87
CA TYR A 32 -11.29 -7.53 1.85
C TYR A 32 -10.78 -8.90 2.34
N GLY A 33 -10.12 -8.96 3.49
CA GLY A 33 -9.42 -10.15 3.97
C GLY A 33 -8.30 -10.63 3.03
N LYS A 34 -7.84 -11.86 3.23
CA LYS A 34 -6.77 -12.49 2.41
C LYS A 34 -7.27 -13.27 1.18
N GLY A 35 -8.57 -13.55 1.09
CA GLY A 35 -9.14 -14.52 0.14
C GLY A 35 -8.82 -14.22 -1.33
N ASN A 36 -8.97 -12.96 -1.77
CA ASN A 36 -8.74 -12.57 -3.16
C ASN A 36 -7.27 -12.70 -3.58
N ILE A 37 -6.33 -12.50 -2.66
CA ILE A 37 -4.91 -12.63 -2.94
C ILE A 37 -4.51 -14.12 -2.94
N LEU A 38 -5.06 -14.91 -2.02
CA LEU A 38 -4.76 -16.34 -1.96
C LEU A 38 -5.35 -17.14 -3.13
N SER A 39 -6.41 -16.67 -3.78
CA SER A 39 -7.04 -17.38 -4.91
C SER A 39 -6.28 -17.25 -6.23
N ILE A 40 -5.61 -16.12 -6.46
CA ILE A 40 -4.84 -15.83 -7.69
C ILE A 40 -3.32 -15.81 -7.41
N GLU A 41 -2.93 -15.93 -6.13
CA GLU A 41 -1.56 -16.01 -5.66
C GLU A 41 -0.69 -14.83 -6.14
N GLU A 42 0.59 -15.08 -6.43
CA GLU A 42 1.57 -14.06 -6.85
C GLU A 42 1.16 -13.34 -8.14
N LEU A 43 0.47 -14.02 -9.06
CA LEU A 43 -0.06 -13.42 -10.27
C LEU A 43 -1.12 -12.36 -9.94
N GLY A 44 -2.01 -12.64 -8.99
CA GLY A 44 -3.01 -11.67 -8.52
C GLY A 44 -2.37 -10.41 -7.96
N ILE A 45 -1.30 -10.56 -7.18
CA ILE A 45 -0.55 -9.44 -6.61
C ILE A 45 0.09 -8.61 -7.72
N SER A 46 0.71 -9.23 -8.73
CA SER A 46 1.29 -8.50 -9.86
C SER A 46 0.25 -7.72 -10.67
N MET A 47 -0.94 -8.27 -10.87
CA MET A 47 -2.02 -7.59 -11.58
C MET A 47 -2.49 -6.35 -10.81
N ARG A 48 -2.59 -6.42 -9.47
CA ARG A 48 -2.92 -5.25 -8.64
C ARG A 48 -1.88 -4.14 -8.76
N ILE A 49 -0.59 -4.48 -8.79
CA ILE A 49 0.49 -3.52 -9.00
C ILE A 49 0.36 -2.86 -10.39
N VAL A 50 0.08 -3.65 -11.44
CA VAL A 50 -0.11 -3.12 -12.80
C VAL A 50 -1.30 -2.15 -12.86
N GLU A 51 -2.45 -2.51 -12.30
CA GLU A 51 -3.63 -1.63 -12.22
C GLU A 51 -3.28 -0.28 -11.56
N LYS A 52 -2.51 -0.30 -10.47
CA LYS A 52 -2.10 0.91 -9.75
C LYS A 52 -1.06 1.71 -10.52
N ALA A 53 -0.11 1.06 -11.18
CA ALA A 53 0.86 1.73 -12.03
C ALA A 53 0.21 2.42 -13.24
N GLU A 54 -0.82 1.80 -13.84
CA GLU A 54 -1.61 2.42 -14.90
C GLU A 54 -2.40 3.63 -14.40
N ARG A 55 -2.99 3.54 -13.20
CA ARG A 55 -3.63 4.70 -12.55
C ARG A 55 -2.62 5.82 -12.31
N LEU A 56 -1.46 5.50 -11.73
CA LEU A 56 -0.39 6.45 -11.47
C LEU A 56 0.05 7.15 -12.74
N LYS A 57 0.26 6.40 -13.84
CA LYS A 57 0.57 6.96 -15.16
C LYS A 57 -0.49 7.97 -15.60
N ASN A 58 -1.77 7.66 -15.42
CA ASN A 58 -2.85 8.57 -15.78
C ASN A 58 -2.86 9.83 -14.89
N LEU A 59 -2.54 9.71 -13.60
CA LEU A 59 -2.43 10.87 -12.69
C LEU A 59 -1.25 11.77 -13.05
N LEU A 60 -0.10 11.19 -13.41
CA LEU A 60 1.12 11.94 -13.78
C LEU A 60 1.01 12.68 -15.12
N ILE A 61 0.19 12.20 -16.05
CA ILE A 61 0.01 12.83 -17.36
C ILE A 61 -1.00 13.99 -17.31
N LYS A 62 -1.90 14.00 -16.32
CA LYS A 62 -2.89 15.07 -16.16
C LYS A 62 -2.22 16.34 -15.65
N GLN A 63 -2.64 17.49 -16.18
CA GLN A 63 -2.23 18.79 -15.66
C GLN A 63 -2.93 19.06 -14.32
N GLU A 64 -2.30 19.86 -13.45
CA GLU A 64 -2.87 20.29 -12.17
C GLU A 64 -4.28 20.86 -12.40
N GLY A 65 -5.29 20.24 -11.78
CA GLY A 65 -6.69 20.68 -11.84
C GLY A 65 -7.68 19.75 -12.58
N ASP A 66 -7.21 18.74 -13.33
CA ASP A 66 -8.08 17.88 -14.18
C ASP A 66 -8.19 16.41 -13.69
N GLY A 67 -7.73 16.15 -12.45
CA GLY A 67 -7.66 14.82 -11.84
C GLY A 67 -8.89 14.47 -10.99
N PRO A 68 -9.40 13.22 -11.04
CA PRO A 68 -10.42 12.76 -10.10
C PRO A 68 -9.88 12.82 -8.66
N VAL A 69 -10.74 13.24 -7.72
CA VAL A 69 -10.44 13.50 -6.30
C VAL A 69 -10.10 12.23 -5.49
N ASN A 70 -10.30 11.04 -6.07
CA ASN A 70 -10.47 9.82 -5.29
C ASN A 70 -9.19 9.18 -4.69
N GLU A 71 -7.99 9.47 -5.18
CA GLU A 71 -6.72 8.91 -4.61
C GLU A 71 -5.54 9.76 -5.12
N SER A 72 -4.60 10.12 -4.25
CA SER A 72 -3.44 10.96 -4.61
C SER A 72 -2.31 10.16 -5.28
N ILE A 73 -1.35 10.85 -5.89
CA ILE A 73 -0.13 10.23 -6.44
C ILE A 73 0.66 9.50 -5.35
N GLU A 74 0.80 10.15 -4.19
CA GLU A 74 1.49 9.61 -3.02
C GLU A 74 0.79 8.36 -2.47
N GLU A 75 -0.53 8.41 -2.28
CA GLU A 75 -1.33 7.28 -1.84
C GLU A 75 -1.23 6.10 -2.82
N THR A 76 -1.15 6.39 -4.13
CA THR A 76 -0.95 5.35 -5.16
C THR A 76 0.42 4.67 -5.03
N TRP A 77 1.48 5.40 -4.68
CA TRP A 77 2.80 4.81 -4.41
C TRP A 77 2.80 3.95 -3.16
N VAL A 78 2.14 4.41 -2.08
CA VAL A 78 1.97 3.63 -0.84
C VAL A 78 1.23 2.33 -1.13
N ASP A 79 0.16 2.35 -1.94
CA ASP A 79 -0.59 1.14 -2.30
C ASP A 79 0.27 0.15 -3.12
N ILE A 80 1.06 0.65 -4.08
CA ILE A 80 2.03 -0.19 -4.82
C ILE A 80 3.02 -0.85 -3.86
N ALA A 81 3.56 -0.08 -2.90
CA ALA A 81 4.49 -0.59 -1.91
C ALA A 81 3.83 -1.63 -0.98
N THR A 82 2.58 -1.41 -0.58
CA THR A 82 1.78 -2.40 0.18
C THR A 82 1.69 -3.73 -0.56
N TYR A 83 1.35 -3.74 -1.85
CA TYR A 83 1.30 -4.98 -2.63
C TYR A 83 2.68 -5.62 -2.82
N ALA A 84 3.75 -4.83 -2.96
CA ALA A 84 5.11 -5.36 -3.01
C ALA A 84 5.51 -6.07 -1.70
N VAL A 85 5.15 -5.51 -0.54
CA VAL A 85 5.35 -6.16 0.76
C VAL A 85 4.53 -7.44 0.86
N ILE A 86 3.26 -7.43 0.43
CA ILE A 86 2.42 -8.65 0.40
C ILE A 86 3.07 -9.74 -0.47
N ALA A 87 3.65 -9.39 -1.64
CA ALA A 87 4.36 -10.35 -2.48
C ALA A 87 5.54 -11.00 -1.72
N VAL A 88 6.34 -10.20 -1.02
CA VAL A 88 7.45 -10.71 -0.20
C VAL A 88 6.94 -11.64 0.91
N LEU A 89 5.87 -11.27 1.61
CA LEU A 89 5.25 -12.10 2.65
C LEU A 89 4.68 -13.41 2.07
N PHE A 90 4.08 -13.37 0.89
CA PHE A 90 3.56 -14.53 0.18
C PHE A 90 4.68 -15.51 -0.19
N ARG A 91 5.78 -15.00 -0.75
CA ARG A 91 6.99 -15.78 -1.09
C ARG A 91 7.64 -16.43 0.14
N ARG A 92 7.52 -15.79 1.31
CA ARG A 92 7.98 -16.32 2.60
C ARG A 92 7.00 -17.31 3.23
N GLY A 93 5.83 -17.53 2.64
CA GLY A 93 4.77 -18.36 3.20
C GLY A 93 4.10 -17.74 4.43
N GLN A 94 4.35 -16.46 4.72
CA GLN A 94 3.88 -15.76 5.93
C GLN A 94 2.45 -15.27 5.73
N PHE A 95 2.15 -14.72 4.55
CA PHE A 95 0.82 -14.19 4.23
C PHE A 95 -0.28 -15.26 4.29
N GLN A 96 0.08 -16.50 3.99
CA GLN A 96 -0.82 -17.65 4.03
C GLN A 96 -1.08 -18.14 5.46
N LYS A 97 -0.09 -18.04 6.34
CA LYS A 97 -0.06 -18.72 7.65
C LYS A 97 -0.40 -17.82 8.83
N LEU A 98 -0.16 -16.52 8.70
CA LEU A 98 -0.36 -15.55 9.76
C LEU A 98 -1.67 -14.78 9.54
N ASP A 99 -2.24 -14.31 10.63
CA ASP A 99 -3.40 -13.41 10.65
C ASP A 99 -2.99 -12.09 11.32
N VAL A 100 -3.69 -11.01 10.97
CA VAL A 100 -3.54 -9.74 11.67
C VAL A 100 -4.08 -9.89 13.09
N VAL A 101 -3.51 -9.15 14.04
CA VAL A 101 -4.07 -9.12 15.39
C VAL A 101 -5.40 -8.39 15.32
N GLU A 102 -6.49 -9.04 15.72
CA GLU A 102 -7.78 -8.38 15.87
C GLU A 102 -7.69 -7.38 17.04
N GLU A 103 -7.82 -6.09 16.76
CA GLU A 103 -8.04 -5.10 17.81
C GLU A 103 -9.42 -5.37 18.44
N LYS A 104 -9.42 -5.60 19.76
CA LYS A 104 -10.64 -5.80 20.57
C LYS A 104 -11.45 -4.52 20.71
#